data_AF-V5GVH8-F1
#
_entry.id   AF-V5GVH8-F1
#
_cell.length_a   1.000
_cell.length_b   1.000
_cell.length_c   1.000
_cell.angle_alpha   90.00
_cell.angle_beta   90.00
_cell.angle_gamma   90.00
#
_symmetry.space_group_name_H-M   'P 1'
#
loop_
_entity.id
_entity.type
_entity.pdbx_description
1 polymer ?
#
loop_
_entity_poly.entity_id
_entity_poly.type
_entity_poly.pdbx_seq_one_letter_code
_entity_poly.pdbx_strand_id
1 'polypeptide(L)'
;VRVKMGLTGCIVPNCVPDKRDVRHRFPNPKNLRELCEKWLRIINNIELLDLDLSVVYKKYRVCDKHFVAGDHTTNNRLKKETYPKLHIPSRLHLEHTYCKLLP
;
A
#
# COMPACT_ATOMS: atom_id res chain seq x y z
N VAL A 1 2.77 4.68 22.64
CA VAL A 1 2.88 3.21 22.41
C VAL A 1 3.31 2.99 20.96
N ARG A 2 4.57 2.56 20.71
CA ARG A 2 4.98 2.13 19.35
C ARG A 2 4.33 0.78 19.08
N VAL A 3 3.29 0.75 18.26
CA VAL A 3 2.71 -0.51 17.81
C VAL A 3 3.77 -1.16 16.91
N LYS A 4 4.44 -2.20 17.41
CA LYS A 4 5.28 -3.07 16.57
C LYS A 4 4.35 -3.69 15.54
N MET A 5 4.30 -3.13 14.34
CA MET A 5 3.55 -3.69 13.23
C MET A 5 4.22 -5.01 12.87
N GLY A 6 3.68 -6.10 13.41
CA GLY A 6 4.19 -7.44 13.16
C GLY A 6 4.20 -7.74 11.66
N LEU A 7 5.04 -8.69 11.27
CA LEU A 7 5.29 -9.22 9.92
C LEU A 7 4.03 -9.76 9.17
N THR A 8 2.82 -9.45 9.64
CA THR A 8 1.51 -9.92 9.18
C THR A 8 0.48 -8.79 8.99
N GLY A 9 0.92 -7.53 9.00
CA GLY A 9 0.05 -6.35 8.82
C GLY A 9 -0.13 -5.90 7.36
N CYS A 10 -1.10 -5.02 7.13
CA CYS A 10 -1.21 -4.22 5.91
C CYS A 10 -0.31 -2.99 6.06
N ILE A 11 0.44 -2.66 5.01
CA ILE A 11 1.36 -1.52 5.06
C ILE A 11 0.71 -0.18 4.75
N VAL A 12 -0.58 -0.18 4.36
CA VAL A 12 -1.33 1.06 4.16
C VAL A 12 -1.51 1.76 5.51
N PRO A 13 -1.10 3.03 5.65
CA PRO A 13 -1.24 3.76 6.92
C PRO A 13 -2.69 3.76 7.43
N ASN A 14 -2.86 3.62 8.74
CA ASN A 14 -4.16 3.52 9.41
C ASN A 14 -5.04 2.33 8.99
N CYS A 15 -4.52 1.38 8.20
CA CYS A 15 -5.23 0.15 7.94
C CYS A 15 -5.15 -0.76 9.17
N VAL A 16 -6.31 -1.12 9.72
CA VAL A 16 -6.45 -2.22 10.67
C VAL A 16 -6.91 -3.46 9.89
N PRO A 17 -6.01 -4.43 9.64
CA PRO A 17 -6.36 -5.65 8.91
C PRO A 17 -6.89 -6.73 9.86
N ASP A 18 -7.88 -7.51 9.40
CA ASP A 18 -8.33 -8.70 10.09
C ASP A 18 -7.38 -9.88 9.84
N LYS A 19 -7.35 -10.85 10.75
CA LYS A 19 -6.48 -12.05 10.58
C LYS A 19 -6.81 -12.82 9.29
N ARG A 20 -8.07 -12.80 8.86
CA ARG A 20 -8.59 -13.51 7.69
C ARG A 20 -8.50 -12.71 6.38
N ASP A 21 -8.11 -11.44 6.43
CA ASP A 21 -8.00 -10.62 5.24
C ASP A 21 -6.99 -11.21 4.25
N VAL A 22 -7.40 -11.28 2.98
CA VAL A 22 -6.49 -11.57 1.87
C VAL A 22 -5.54 -10.38 1.71
N ARG A 23 -4.27 -10.69 1.47
CA ARG A 23 -3.23 -9.67 1.33
C ARG A 23 -2.35 -9.97 0.13
N HIS A 24 -2.10 -8.94 -0.65
CA HIS A 24 -1.32 -9.00 -1.88
C HIS A 24 0.12 -8.57 -1.63
N ARG A 25 1.04 -9.24 -2.31
CA ARG A 25 2.43 -8.80 -2.43
C ARG A 25 2.50 -7.57 -3.31
N PHE A 26 3.54 -6.76 -3.09
CA PHE A 26 3.94 -5.77 -4.08
C PHE A 26 4.28 -6.46 -5.42
N PRO A 27 4.24 -5.73 -6.54
CA PRO A 27 4.78 -6.20 -7.81
C PRO A 27 6.26 -6.58 -7.67
N ASN A 28 6.69 -7.65 -8.36
CA ASN A 28 8.09 -8.08 -8.33
C ASN A 28 8.97 -7.03 -9.03
N PRO A 29 9.91 -6.36 -8.33
CA PRO A 29 10.69 -5.26 -8.89
C PRO A 29 11.63 -5.69 -10.01
N LYS A 30 11.96 -6.99 -10.15
CA LYS A 30 12.77 -7.48 -11.28
C LYS A 30 12.11 -7.25 -12.63
N ASN A 31 10.77 -7.32 -12.68
CA ASN A 31 10.00 -7.24 -13.93
C ASN A 31 8.98 -6.10 -13.93
N LEU A 32 8.63 -5.56 -12.76
CA LEU A 32 7.56 -4.57 -12.56
C LEU A 32 8.02 -3.46 -11.60
N ARG A 33 9.25 -2.96 -11.79
CA ARG A 33 9.86 -1.93 -10.93
C ARG A 33 8.98 -0.69 -10.82
N GLU A 34 8.54 -0.15 -11.95
CA GLU A 34 7.75 1.09 -12.01
C GLU A 34 6.40 0.95 -11.29
N LEU A 35 5.75 -0.21 -11.40
CA LEU A 35 4.50 -0.46 -10.70
C LEU A 35 4.74 -0.61 -9.18
N CYS A 36 5.85 -1.23 -8.78
CA CYS A 36 6.23 -1.32 -7.37
C CYS A 36 6.46 0.08 -6.77
N GLU A 37 7.20 0.94 -7.46
CA GLU A 37 7.38 2.34 -7.08
C GLU A 37 6.07 3.12 -7.05
N LYS A 38 5.17 2.87 -8.01
CA LYS A 38 3.84 3.47 -8.04
C LYS A 38 3.04 3.10 -6.78
N TRP A 39 3.08 1.84 -6.35
CA TRP A 39 2.44 1.43 -5.10
C TRP A 39 3.02 2.18 -3.91
N LEU A 40 4.35 2.30 -3.82
CA LEU A 40 5.01 3.05 -2.74
C LEU A 40 4.59 4.51 -2.68
N ARG A 41 4.58 5.19 -3.84
CA ARG A 41 4.18 6.60 -3.96
C ARG A 41 2.71 6.82 -3.56
N ILE A 42 1.83 5.89 -3.97
CA ILE A 42 0.39 5.97 -3.67
C ILE A 42 0.14 5.71 -2.18
N ILE A 43 0.73 4.65 -1.63
CA ILE A 43 0.57 4.27 -0.22
C ILE A 43 1.16 5.35 0.70
N ASN A 44 2.25 6.00 0.27
CA ASN A 44 2.90 7.12 0.94
C ASN A 44 3.20 6.82 2.43
N ASN A 45 3.70 5.62 2.71
CA ASN A 45 4.13 5.23 4.06
C ASN A 45 5.62 5.55 4.23
N ILE A 46 5.92 6.44 5.19
CA ILE A 46 7.28 6.89 5.52
C ILE A 46 8.22 5.74 5.87
N GLU A 47 7.71 4.64 6.43
CA GLU A 47 8.52 3.48 6.83
C GLU A 47 9.11 2.72 5.62
N LEU A 48 8.61 2.96 4.41
CA LEU A 48 9.07 2.31 3.19
C LEU A 48 10.02 3.16 2.34
N LEU A 49 10.20 4.45 2.67
CA LEU A 49 10.92 5.39 1.80
C LEU A 49 12.39 5.01 1.61
N ASP A 50 13.03 4.50 2.65
CA ASP A 50 14.45 4.12 2.63
C ASP A 50 14.70 2.63 2.37
N LEU A 51 13.64 1.86 2.07
CA LEU A 51 13.75 0.41 1.87
C LEU A 51 13.97 0.05 0.40
N ASP A 52 14.86 -0.91 0.17
CA ASP A 52 15.02 -1.52 -1.15
C ASP A 52 13.72 -2.20 -1.61
N LEU A 53 13.40 -2.07 -2.90
CA LEU A 53 12.19 -2.63 -3.49
C LEU A 53 12.10 -4.15 -3.34
N SER A 54 13.23 -4.86 -3.30
CA SER A 54 13.25 -6.31 -3.08
C SER A 54 12.87 -6.66 -1.64
N VAL A 55 13.23 -5.82 -0.67
CA VAL A 55 12.79 -5.95 0.73
C VAL A 55 11.30 -5.66 0.83
N VAL A 56 10.83 -4.58 0.20
CA VAL A 56 9.41 -4.22 0.12
C VAL A 56 8.59 -5.40 -0.43
N TYR A 57 8.99 -5.93 -1.59
CA TYR A 57 8.37 -7.07 -2.25
C TYR A 57 8.26 -8.31 -1.36
N LYS A 58 9.36 -8.67 -0.67
CA LYS A 58 9.41 -9.89 0.15
C LYS A 58 8.58 -9.76 1.42
N LYS A 59 8.72 -8.65 2.15
CA LYS A 59 8.25 -8.52 3.54
C LYS A 59 6.89 -7.85 3.71
N TYR A 60 6.47 -6.98 2.79
CA TYR A 60 5.31 -6.13 3.00
C TYR A 60 4.10 -6.56 2.16
N ARG A 61 2.91 -6.26 2.66
CA ARG A 61 1.64 -6.67 2.04
C ARG A 61 0.61 -5.56 2.09
N VAL A 62 -0.32 -5.59 1.15
CA VAL A 62 -1.47 -4.68 1.06
C VAL A 62 -2.76 -5.50 1.10
N CYS A 63 -3.72 -5.14 1.95
CA CYS A 63 -4.99 -5.84 2.02
C CYS A 63 -5.80 -5.72 0.72
N ASP A 64 -6.60 -6.74 0.43
CA ASP A 64 -7.49 -6.82 -0.73
C ASP A 64 -8.45 -5.64 -0.84
N LYS A 65 -8.97 -5.16 0.30
CA LYS A 65 -9.89 -4.01 0.37
C LYS A 65 -9.35 -2.70 -0.25
N HIS A 66 -8.06 -2.61 -0.53
CA HIS A 66 -7.47 -1.46 -1.20
C HIS A 66 -7.54 -1.51 -2.73
N PHE A 67 -8.04 -2.60 -3.30
CA PHE A 67 -8.22 -2.82 -4.74
C PHE A 67 -9.71 -2.84 -5.09
N VAL A 68 -10.07 -2.38 -6.29
CA VAL A 68 -11.48 -2.48 -6.74
C VAL A 68 -11.77 -3.89 -7.23
N ALA A 69 -13.03 -4.33 -7.18
CA ALA A 69 -13.42 -5.66 -7.63
C ALA A 69 -12.92 -5.99 -9.06
N GLY A 70 -12.98 -5.02 -9.97
CA GLY A 70 -12.52 -5.15 -11.36
C GLY A 70 -11.00 -5.33 -11.55
N ASP A 71 -10.19 -5.17 -10.50
CA ASP A 71 -8.73 -5.33 -10.56
C ASP A 71 -8.29 -6.80 -10.41
N HIS A 72 -9.23 -7.71 -10.15
CA HIS A 72 -8.97 -9.13 -9.95
C HIS A 72 -9.14 -9.95 -11.24
N THR A 73 -8.37 -11.02 -11.33
CA THR A 73 -8.54 -12.11 -12.28
C THR A 73 -9.56 -13.12 -11.75
N THR A 74 -10.01 -14.05 -12.58
CA THR A 74 -10.95 -15.13 -12.19
C THR A 74 -10.47 -15.97 -11.00
N ASN A 75 -9.16 -16.00 -10.72
CA ASN A 75 -8.57 -16.72 -9.60
C ASN A 75 -8.30 -15.82 -8.36
N ASN A 76 -8.98 -14.67 -8.24
CA ASN A 76 -8.78 -13.68 -7.16
C ASN A 76 -7.34 -13.14 -7.02
N ARG A 77 -6.50 -13.30 -8.06
CA ARG A 77 -5.18 -12.65 -8.14
C ARG A 77 -5.34 -11.28 -8.77
N LEU A 78 -4.58 -10.29 -8.34
CA LEU A 78 -4.54 -8.99 -9.00
C LEU A 78 -4.03 -9.11 -10.44
N LYS A 79 -4.62 -8.35 -11.36
CA LYS A 79 -4.11 -8.15 -12.72
C LYS A 79 -2.72 -7.50 -12.69
N LYS A 80 -1.93 -7.70 -13.75
CA LYS A 80 -0.50 -7.37 -13.79
C LYS A 80 -0.19 -5.90 -13.50
N GLU A 81 -1.08 -4.99 -13.90
CA GLU A 81 -0.87 -3.53 -13.84
C GLU A 81 -1.73 -2.86 -12.76
N THR A 82 -2.35 -3.67 -11.91
CA THR A 82 -3.19 -3.20 -10.81
C THR A 82 -2.36 -2.46 -9.77
N TYR A 83 -2.98 -1.43 -9.18
CA TYR A 83 -2.46 -0.71 -8.04
C TYR A 83 -3.58 -0.37 -7.05
N PRO A 84 -3.24 -0.12 -5.77
CA PRO A 84 -4.23 0.21 -4.75
C PRO A 84 -4.92 1.54 -5.09
N LYS A 85 -6.24 1.58 -5.04
CA LYS A 85 -7.07 2.76 -5.36
C LYS A 85 -8.00 3.17 -4.22
N LEU A 86 -8.33 2.23 -3.33
CA LEU A 86 -9.31 2.42 -2.27
C LEU A 86 -8.64 2.56 -0.90
N HIS A 87 -9.22 3.40 -0.03
CA HIS A 87 -8.78 3.60 1.35
C HIS A 87 -7.27 3.87 1.49
N ILE A 88 -6.71 4.57 0.52
CA ILE A 88 -5.33 5.04 0.53
C ILE A 88 -5.30 6.42 1.18
N PRO A 89 -4.26 6.77 1.95
CA PRO A 89 -4.09 8.13 2.46
C PRO A 89 -4.22 9.12 1.31
N SER A 90 -5.26 9.94 1.33
CA SER A 90 -5.47 10.93 0.29
C SER A 90 -4.30 11.92 0.33
N ARG A 91 -3.59 12.10 -0.79
CA ARG A 91 -2.54 13.13 -0.90
C ARG A 91 -3.06 14.53 -0.52
N LEU A 92 -4.37 14.73 -0.66
CA LEU A 92 -5.10 15.94 -0.31
C LEU A 92 -5.21 16.26 1.19
N HIS A 93 -4.80 15.37 2.11
CA HIS A 93 -4.83 15.68 3.56
C HIS A 93 -3.60 16.45 4.06
N LEU A 94 -2.50 16.49 3.30
CA LEU A 94 -1.38 17.37 3.65
C LEU A 94 -1.72 18.83 3.31
N GLU A 95 -2.24 19.08 2.10
CA GLU A 95 -2.62 20.43 1.66
C GLU A 95 -3.73 21.07 2.52
N HIS A 96 -4.67 20.28 3.05
CA HIS A 96 -5.80 20.82 3.83
C HIS A 96 -5.44 21.18 5.28
N THR A 97 -4.31 20.67 5.79
CA THR A 97 -3.82 21.04 7.13
C THR A 97 -2.96 22.30 7.06
N TYR A 98 -2.23 22.51 5.95
CA TYR A 98 -1.47 23.75 5.73
C TYR A 98 -2.36 24.96 5.42
N CYS A 99 -3.51 24.79 4.74
CA CYS A 99 -4.46 25.90 4.53
C CYS A 99 -5.28 26.28 5.79
N LYS A 100 -5.19 25.52 6.90
CA LYS A 100 -5.86 25.85 8.17
C LYS A 100 -4.92 26.41 9.25
N LEU A 101 -3.63 26.55 8.94
CA LEU A 101 -2.59 27.01 9.88
C LEU A 101 -1.91 28.32 9.43
N LEU A 102 -2.39 28.95 8.36
CA LEU A 102 -2.01 30.32 8.03
C LEU A 102 -3.00 31.28 8.73
N PRO A 103 -2.53 32.18 9.61
CA PRO A 103 -3.35 33.26 10.18
C PRO A 103 -3.78 34.28 9.11
#